data_AF-A0A3N6H346-F1
#
_entry.id   AF-A0A3N6H346-F1
#
_cell.length_a   1.000
_cell.length_b   1.000
_cell.length_c   1.000
_cell.angle_alpha   90.00
_cell.angle_beta   90.00
_cell.angle_gamma   90.00
#
_symmetry.space_group_name_H-M   'P 1'
#
loop_
_entity.id
_entity.type
_entity.pdbx_description
1 polymer ?
#
loop_
_entity_poly.entity_id
_entity_poly.type
_entity_poly.pdbx_seq_one_letter_code
_entity_poly.pdbx_strand_id
1 'polypeptide(L)'
;MNDRPTGSSPGGPEQPALFEWEDTLPASLPDGGGFRDGPQARRMLDIREVYAEPAALASPRGRQIMARLPGVPVTEVAGHWRIPSLHGNDGNVARWTRVKTETLVLGVRQTLTTRPNGRSADWIAPGASNGCAMACAYCYVPRRKGYANPITLFTNIGAIVAHVRRHVQAQGPKREPNQCDPQSWVYDIGENGDCSVDALVSDNTADLIAAFRGLPTAKASFATKFVNPDLLALDPRGRTRVRFSVMPTSDSRLLDIRTSPVTDRIAAAADFLDAGYEVHFNLSPVVLRPGWQRDWADLLVHLDDVLPDRVKRQAAAEIIMLTHNQQLHEVNLGWHPRAEEVLWQPAAQETKRSENGALNVRYARDVKHTALVQLRELIAVHAPWLRIRYAF
;
A
#
# COMPACT_ATOMS: atom_id res chain seq x y z
N MET A 1 -27.98 -72.69 0.89
CA MET A 1 -28.88 -72.06 1.89
C MET A 1 -27.99 -71.30 2.85
N ASN A 2 -27.83 -69.98 2.87
CA ASN A 2 -28.55 -68.86 2.25
C ASN A 2 -27.51 -67.80 1.87
N ASP A 3 -27.41 -67.47 0.59
CA ASP A 3 -26.93 -66.16 0.16
C ASP A 3 -28.08 -65.15 0.33
N ARG A 4 -27.80 -64.01 0.97
CA ARG A 4 -28.66 -62.82 0.89
C ARG A 4 -27.95 -61.76 0.03
N PRO A 5 -28.64 -61.16 -0.95
CA PRO A 5 -28.03 -60.21 -1.86
C PRO A 5 -27.95 -58.80 -1.25
N THR A 6 -26.89 -58.10 -1.64
CA THR A 6 -26.61 -56.69 -1.45
C THR A 6 -27.57 -55.85 -2.31
N GLY A 7 -28.33 -54.96 -1.67
CA GLY A 7 -29.14 -53.96 -2.36
C GLY A 7 -28.32 -52.71 -2.68
N SER A 8 -28.04 -52.51 -3.96
CA SER A 8 -27.52 -51.28 -4.57
C SER A 8 -28.60 -50.18 -4.59
N SER A 9 -28.27 -48.97 -4.13
CA SER A 9 -29.04 -47.77 -4.51
C SER A 9 -28.52 -47.22 -5.85
N PRO A 10 -29.38 -46.82 -6.80
CA PRO A 10 -28.95 -46.40 -8.12
C PRO A 10 -28.36 -44.98 -8.07
N GLY A 11 -27.20 -44.84 -8.72
CA GLY A 11 -26.52 -43.57 -8.93
C GLY A 11 -27.39 -42.60 -9.72
N GLY A 12 -27.58 -41.41 -9.16
CA GLY A 12 -28.05 -40.25 -9.91
C GLY A 12 -26.95 -39.77 -10.86
N PRO A 13 -27.31 -39.13 -11.99
CA PRO A 13 -26.36 -38.77 -13.03
C PRO A 13 -25.33 -37.75 -12.50
N GLU A 14 -24.04 -38.07 -12.66
CA GLU A 14 -22.94 -37.14 -12.46
C GLU A 14 -23.16 -35.88 -13.31
N GLN A 15 -23.28 -34.73 -12.65
CA GLN A 15 -23.23 -33.45 -13.33
C GLN A 15 -21.77 -33.17 -13.73
N PRO A 16 -21.47 -32.90 -15.01
CA PRO A 16 -20.12 -32.55 -15.41
C PRO A 16 -19.73 -31.20 -14.79
N ALA A 17 -18.52 -31.14 -14.23
CA ALA A 17 -17.95 -29.91 -13.70
C ALA A 17 -17.87 -28.85 -14.81
N LEU A 18 -18.57 -27.73 -14.61
CA LEU A 18 -18.80 -26.74 -15.66
C LEU A 18 -17.60 -25.83 -15.95
N PHE A 19 -16.48 -25.97 -15.22
CA PHE A 19 -15.24 -25.24 -15.47
C PHE A 19 -14.03 -26.02 -14.93
N GLU A 20 -13.16 -26.51 -15.82
CA GLU A 20 -11.77 -26.83 -15.49
C GLU A 20 -11.02 -25.51 -15.32
N TRP A 21 -10.91 -25.03 -14.08
CA TRP A 21 -9.90 -24.02 -13.75
C TRP A 21 -8.67 -24.80 -13.34
N GLU A 22 -7.65 -24.82 -14.19
CA GLU A 22 -6.30 -25.17 -13.75
C GLU A 22 -5.98 -24.30 -12.53
N ASP A 23 -5.77 -24.95 -11.38
CA ASP A 23 -5.15 -24.34 -10.21
C ASP A 23 -3.72 -23.94 -10.60
N THR A 24 -3.58 -22.82 -11.31
CA THR A 24 -2.28 -22.22 -11.59
C THR A 24 -1.66 -21.86 -10.24
N LEU A 25 -0.64 -22.64 -9.83
CA LEU A 25 0.26 -22.30 -8.76
C LEU A 25 0.72 -20.84 -8.96
N PRO A 26 0.66 -19.97 -7.93
CA PRO A 26 0.98 -18.57 -8.10
C PRO A 26 2.45 -18.39 -8.50
N ALA A 27 2.69 -17.37 -9.33
CA ALA A 27 4.03 -16.95 -9.70
C ALA A 27 4.82 -16.57 -8.43
N SER A 28 5.78 -17.40 -8.04
CA SER A 28 6.81 -16.98 -7.10
C SER A 28 7.76 -16.05 -7.86
N LEU A 29 8.16 -14.95 -7.22
CA LEU A 29 9.34 -14.22 -7.67
C LEU A 29 10.52 -15.21 -7.64
N PRO A 30 11.36 -15.28 -8.69
CA PRO A 30 12.41 -16.29 -8.80
C PRO A 30 13.26 -16.38 -7.53
N ASP A 31 13.51 -17.61 -7.06
CA ASP A 31 14.38 -17.88 -5.92
C ASP A 31 15.84 -17.73 -6.37
N GLY A 32 16.52 -16.70 -5.85
CA GLY A 32 17.95 -16.44 -6.05
C GLY A 32 18.28 -15.04 -6.58
N GLY A 33 18.98 -14.24 -5.76
CA GLY A 33 19.74 -13.07 -6.20
C GLY A 33 18.92 -11.83 -6.59
N GLY A 34 17.62 -11.78 -6.24
CA GLY A 34 16.76 -10.63 -6.47
C GLY A 34 17.11 -9.43 -5.58
N PHE A 35 16.52 -8.26 -5.88
CA PHE A 35 16.70 -7.05 -5.10
C PHE A 35 16.39 -7.25 -3.61
N ARG A 36 15.39 -8.09 -3.28
CA ARG A 36 15.02 -8.41 -1.90
C ARG A 36 16.12 -9.07 -1.07
N ASP A 37 17.07 -9.76 -1.70
CA ASP A 37 18.22 -10.38 -1.02
C ASP A 37 19.41 -9.42 -0.93
N GLY A 38 19.33 -8.26 -1.59
CA GLY A 38 20.39 -7.27 -1.69
C GLY A 38 20.58 -6.40 -0.45
N PRO A 39 21.68 -5.62 -0.40
CA PRO A 39 22.02 -4.80 0.76
C PRO A 39 21.00 -3.69 1.05
N GLN A 40 20.32 -3.16 0.02
CA GLN A 40 19.28 -2.13 0.22
C GLN A 40 18.03 -2.69 0.89
N ALA A 41 17.59 -3.88 0.50
CA ALA A 41 16.48 -4.58 1.13
C ALA A 41 16.81 -4.96 2.59
N ARG A 42 18.01 -5.49 2.85
CA ARG A 42 18.49 -5.77 4.22
C ARG A 42 18.63 -4.52 5.10
N ARG A 43 18.94 -3.36 4.49
CA ARG A 43 18.90 -2.07 5.21
C ARG A 43 17.47 -1.64 5.52
N MET A 44 16.49 -1.98 4.69
CA MET A 44 15.08 -1.65 4.89
C MET A 44 14.45 -2.53 5.99
N LEU A 45 14.74 -3.83 5.97
CA LEU A 45 14.23 -4.84 6.90
C LEU A 45 15.38 -5.71 7.43
N ASP A 46 15.54 -5.70 8.74
CA ASP A 46 16.49 -6.55 9.48
C ASP A 46 15.69 -7.27 10.56
N ILE A 47 14.81 -8.19 10.15
CA ILE A 47 13.85 -8.83 11.05
C ILE A 47 14.60 -9.67 12.10
N ARG A 48 14.44 -9.32 13.38
CA ARG A 48 15.06 -9.97 14.54
C ARG A 48 14.07 -10.67 15.46
N GLU A 49 12.78 -10.38 15.33
CA GLU A 49 11.74 -11.07 16.06
C GLU A 49 10.46 -11.15 15.23
N VAL A 50 9.73 -12.25 15.41
CA VAL A 50 8.42 -12.47 14.80
C VAL A 50 7.39 -12.69 15.91
N TYR A 51 6.26 -11.98 15.85
CA TYR A 51 5.05 -12.35 16.59
C TYR A 51 4.08 -13.03 15.63
N ALA A 52 3.55 -14.20 15.96
CA ALA A 52 2.69 -14.93 15.05
C ALA A 52 1.44 -15.49 15.73
N GLU A 53 0.28 -15.36 15.09
CA GLU A 53 -0.86 -16.22 15.44
C GLU A 53 -0.55 -17.67 15.03
N PRO A 54 -0.90 -18.69 15.85
CA PRO A 54 -0.59 -20.09 15.52
C PRO A 54 -1.11 -20.52 14.15
N ALA A 55 -2.34 -20.11 13.80
CA ALA A 55 -2.93 -20.37 12.49
C ALA A 55 -2.19 -19.67 11.34
N ALA A 56 -1.61 -18.49 11.59
CA ALA A 56 -0.83 -17.78 10.59
C ALA A 56 0.49 -18.48 10.33
N LEU A 57 1.17 -18.92 11.40
CA LEU A 57 2.43 -19.68 11.32
C LEU A 57 2.24 -21.02 10.61
N ALA A 58 1.14 -21.72 10.89
CA ALA A 58 0.78 -23.00 10.28
C ALA A 58 0.25 -22.89 8.84
N SER A 59 0.00 -21.69 8.31
CA SER A 59 -0.48 -21.52 6.93
C SER A 59 0.64 -21.75 5.90
N PRO A 60 0.31 -22.06 4.63
CA PRO A 60 1.32 -22.16 3.56
C PRO A 60 2.20 -20.90 3.43
N ARG A 61 1.58 -19.72 3.44
CA ARG A 61 2.32 -18.44 3.35
C ARG A 61 3.15 -18.17 4.60
N GLY A 62 2.65 -18.52 5.79
CA GLY A 62 3.42 -18.42 7.04
C GLY A 62 4.70 -19.25 7.00
N ARG A 63 4.60 -20.51 6.58
CA ARG A 63 5.78 -21.39 6.39
C ARG A 63 6.77 -20.82 5.36
N GLN A 64 6.29 -20.29 4.24
CA GLN A 64 7.15 -19.66 3.23
C GLN A 64 7.91 -18.44 3.79
N ILE A 65 7.22 -17.58 4.54
CA ILE A 65 7.86 -16.41 5.18
C ILE A 65 8.92 -16.88 6.18
N MET A 66 8.60 -17.85 7.04
CA MET A 66 9.55 -18.34 8.06
C MET A 66 10.75 -19.08 7.46
N ALA A 67 10.58 -19.77 6.34
CA ALA A 67 11.70 -20.40 5.63
C ALA A 67 12.75 -19.38 5.17
N ARG A 68 12.36 -18.12 4.94
CA ARG A 68 13.26 -17.01 4.58
C ARG A 68 13.87 -16.29 5.80
N LEU A 69 13.41 -16.62 7.01
CA LEU A 69 13.87 -16.03 8.27
C LEU A 69 14.45 -17.10 9.21
N PRO A 70 15.45 -17.89 8.78
CA PRO A 70 15.99 -18.97 9.60
C PRO A 70 16.64 -18.39 10.87
N GLY A 71 16.31 -18.99 12.02
CA GLY A 71 16.90 -18.63 13.32
C GLY A 71 16.30 -17.38 13.97
N VAL A 72 15.37 -16.68 13.33
CA VAL A 72 14.66 -15.55 13.95
C VAL A 72 13.69 -16.09 15.01
N PRO A 73 13.75 -15.61 16.27
CA PRO A 73 12.84 -16.06 17.32
C PRO A 73 11.39 -15.71 17.01
N VAL A 74 10.49 -16.65 17.31
CA VAL A 74 9.03 -16.49 17.13
C VAL A 74 8.34 -16.52 18.48
N THR A 75 7.50 -15.52 18.74
CA THR A 75 6.58 -15.48 19.89
C THR A 75 5.17 -15.69 19.40
N GLU A 76 4.52 -16.78 19.82
CA GLU A 76 3.11 -17.00 19.50
C GLU A 76 2.21 -16.03 20.27
N VAL A 77 1.22 -15.47 19.58
CA VAL A 77 0.27 -14.52 20.16
C VAL A 77 -1.16 -14.90 19.82
N ALA A 78 -2.09 -14.62 20.75
CA ALA A 78 -3.51 -14.91 20.54
C ALA A 78 -4.16 -14.04 19.44
N GLY A 79 -3.54 -12.92 19.09
CA GLY A 79 -4.01 -12.05 18.01
C GLY A 79 -3.01 -10.97 17.62
N HIS A 80 -2.89 -10.69 16.33
CA HIS A 80 -1.98 -9.67 15.77
C HIS A 80 -2.26 -8.23 16.27
N TRP A 81 -3.47 -7.97 16.80
CA TRP A 81 -3.84 -6.71 17.46
C TRP A 81 -3.58 -6.68 18.97
N ARG A 82 -3.22 -7.80 19.60
CA ARG A 82 -3.09 -7.96 21.06
C ARG A 82 -1.67 -8.35 21.45
N ILE A 83 -0.72 -7.50 21.07
CA ILE A 83 0.71 -7.64 21.36
C ILE A 83 1.12 -6.48 22.29
N PRO A 84 1.12 -6.69 23.62
CA PRO A 84 1.36 -5.60 24.59
C PRO A 84 2.71 -4.91 24.44
N SER A 85 3.75 -5.62 23.98
CA SER A 85 5.06 -5.04 23.72
C SER A 85 5.06 -4.04 22.56
N LEU A 86 4.05 -4.06 21.68
CA LEU A 86 3.94 -3.21 20.50
C LEU A 86 2.82 -2.17 20.61
N HIS A 87 1.60 -2.61 20.88
CA HIS A 87 0.41 -1.74 20.82
C HIS A 87 0.19 -1.04 22.15
N GLY A 88 0.04 0.29 22.11
CA GLY A 88 -0.17 1.09 23.33
C GLY A 88 1.06 1.32 24.19
N ASN A 89 2.25 0.85 23.77
CA ASN A 89 3.51 0.99 24.52
C ASN A 89 4.27 2.27 24.13
N ASP A 90 4.19 3.29 24.98
CA ASP A 90 4.90 4.57 24.85
C ASP A 90 6.43 4.43 24.91
N GLY A 91 6.95 3.41 25.59
CA GLY A 91 8.38 3.06 25.58
C GLY A 91 8.95 2.79 24.19
N ASN A 92 8.10 2.51 23.20
CA ASN A 92 8.53 2.32 21.81
C ASN A 92 8.78 3.63 21.05
N VAL A 93 8.43 4.79 21.58
CA VAL A 93 8.67 6.09 20.90
C VAL A 93 10.16 6.26 20.61
N ALA A 94 11.03 6.03 21.60
CA ALA A 94 12.49 6.10 21.41
C ALA A 94 13.04 5.00 20.46
N ARG A 95 12.29 3.91 20.27
CA ARG A 95 12.65 2.78 19.41
C ARG A 95 11.84 2.75 18.11
N TRP A 96 11.17 3.84 17.73
CA TRP A 96 10.18 3.88 16.66
C TRP A 96 10.64 3.20 15.37
N THR A 97 11.81 3.62 14.89
CA THR A 97 12.42 3.07 13.68
C THR A 97 12.83 1.61 13.86
N ARG A 98 13.43 1.25 15.00
CA ARG A 98 13.91 -0.12 15.25
C ARG A 98 12.76 -1.12 15.29
N VAL A 99 11.68 -0.80 15.99
CA VAL A 99 10.47 -1.65 16.02
C VAL A 99 9.97 -1.91 14.60
N LYS A 100 9.90 -0.87 13.76
CA LYS A 100 9.42 -1.00 12.38
C LYS A 100 10.30 -1.86 11.47
N THR A 101 11.59 -1.97 11.77
CA THR A 101 12.57 -2.66 10.92
C THR A 101 12.96 -4.04 11.44
N GLU A 102 12.87 -4.25 12.76
CA GLU A 102 13.32 -5.46 13.46
C GLU A 102 12.15 -6.40 13.82
N THR A 103 10.92 -5.90 13.88
CA THR A 103 9.75 -6.70 14.26
C THR A 103 8.87 -7.02 13.05
N LEU A 104 8.47 -8.29 12.90
CA LEU A 104 7.45 -8.73 11.97
C LEU A 104 6.27 -9.36 12.72
N VAL A 105 5.04 -9.11 12.27
CA VAL A 105 3.85 -9.76 12.81
C VAL A 105 3.17 -10.60 11.74
N LEU A 106 2.82 -11.86 12.05
CA LEU A 106 2.04 -12.73 11.19
C LEU A 106 0.65 -12.95 11.79
N GLY A 107 -0.39 -12.67 11.01
CA GLY A 107 -1.78 -12.85 11.45
C GLY A 107 -2.65 -13.50 10.39
N VAL A 108 -3.87 -13.85 10.79
CA VAL A 108 -4.95 -14.24 9.90
C VAL A 108 -5.97 -13.10 9.83
N ARG A 109 -6.30 -12.67 8.62
CA ARG A 109 -7.36 -11.67 8.43
C ARG A 109 -8.73 -12.34 8.55
N GLN A 110 -9.37 -12.17 9.70
CA GLN A 110 -10.67 -12.78 9.98
C GLN A 110 -11.80 -12.16 9.14
N THR A 111 -11.84 -10.83 9.03
CA THR A 111 -12.88 -10.12 8.28
C THR A 111 -12.36 -9.64 6.93
N LEU A 112 -12.95 -10.19 5.87
CA LEU A 112 -12.70 -9.80 4.49
C LEU A 112 -13.80 -8.86 4.03
N THR A 113 -13.50 -7.56 4.01
CA THR A 113 -14.44 -6.52 3.59
C THR A 113 -13.82 -5.70 2.47
N THR A 114 -14.60 -5.51 1.41
CA THR A 114 -14.33 -4.49 0.40
C THR A 114 -15.14 -3.25 0.75
N ARG A 115 -14.51 -2.06 0.75
CA ARG A 115 -15.17 -0.80 1.10
C ARG A 115 -15.14 0.17 -0.08
N PRO A 116 -16.18 1.00 -0.29
CA PRO A 116 -16.11 2.06 -1.28
C PRO A 116 -15.00 3.06 -0.90
N ASN A 117 -14.33 3.60 -1.92
CA ASN A 117 -13.35 4.68 -1.77
C ASN A 117 -13.78 5.90 -2.60
N GLY A 118 -14.05 5.69 -3.89
CA GLY A 118 -14.54 6.72 -4.81
C GLY A 118 -13.56 7.86 -5.09
N ARG A 119 -12.27 7.73 -4.73
CA ARG A 119 -11.21 8.74 -4.94
C ARG A 119 -10.08 8.18 -5.78
N SER A 120 -9.09 7.60 -5.12
CA SER A 120 -7.92 7.02 -5.79
C SER A 120 -8.25 5.68 -6.44
N ALA A 121 -9.25 4.99 -5.91
CA ALA A 121 -9.77 3.74 -6.40
C ALA A 121 -11.30 3.73 -6.22
N ASP A 122 -11.99 2.82 -6.92
CA ASP A 122 -13.42 2.61 -6.68
C ASP A 122 -13.62 1.93 -5.31
N TRP A 123 -12.74 0.97 -5.01
CA TRP A 123 -12.83 0.11 -3.84
C TRP A 123 -11.50 0.05 -3.09
N ILE A 124 -11.57 -0.20 -1.79
CA ILE A 124 -10.44 -0.68 -0.99
C ILE A 124 -10.65 -2.18 -0.77
N ALA A 125 -9.71 -2.99 -1.23
CA ALA A 125 -9.72 -4.44 -1.04
C ALA A 125 -9.38 -4.80 0.41
N PRO A 126 -9.68 -6.02 0.88
CA PRO A 126 -9.13 -6.53 2.12
C PRO A 126 -7.59 -6.54 2.02
N GLY A 127 -6.92 -5.65 2.76
CA GLY A 127 -5.46 -5.52 2.69
C GLY A 127 -4.75 -6.80 3.13
N ALA A 128 -3.70 -7.16 2.40
CA ALA A 128 -2.81 -8.30 2.70
C ALA A 128 -1.72 -7.99 3.74
N SER A 129 -1.63 -6.71 4.15
CA SER A 129 -0.73 -6.24 5.19
C SER A 129 -1.34 -5.05 5.97
N ASN A 130 -0.70 -4.71 7.08
CA ASN A 130 -0.92 -3.49 7.85
C ASN A 130 0.40 -3.05 8.50
N GLY A 131 0.70 -1.75 8.53
CA GLY A 131 1.98 -1.24 9.00
C GLY A 131 3.03 -1.17 7.89
N CYS A 132 4.20 -0.63 8.21
CA CYS A 132 5.26 -0.40 7.23
C CYS A 132 6.62 -0.23 7.93
N ALA A 133 7.70 -0.68 7.30
CA ALA A 133 9.07 -0.51 7.78
C ALA A 133 9.64 0.91 7.57
N MET A 134 9.02 1.68 6.67
CA MET A 134 9.31 3.10 6.52
C MET A 134 8.74 3.88 7.71
N ALA A 135 9.23 5.09 7.94
CA ALA A 135 8.91 5.87 9.12
C ALA A 135 8.46 7.31 8.79
N CYS A 136 7.67 7.51 7.73
CA CYS A 136 7.20 8.85 7.37
C CYS A 136 6.52 9.55 8.58
N ALA A 137 6.96 10.76 8.91
CA ALA A 137 6.54 11.44 10.14
C ALA A 137 5.02 11.76 10.16
N TYR A 138 4.44 11.99 8.99
CA TYR A 138 3.00 12.30 8.83
C TYR A 138 2.10 11.07 8.66
N CYS A 139 2.65 9.85 8.70
CA CYS A 139 1.94 8.63 8.33
C CYS A 139 0.63 8.46 9.14
N TYR A 140 -0.49 8.21 8.46
CA TYR A 140 -1.77 8.01 9.17
C TYR A 140 -1.95 6.59 9.72
N VAL A 141 -1.23 5.61 9.17
CA VAL A 141 -1.33 4.20 9.53
C VAL A 141 -1.05 3.93 11.03
N PRO A 142 -0.01 4.51 11.68
CA PRO A 142 0.21 4.29 13.11
C PRO A 142 -0.84 4.94 14.02
N ARG A 143 -1.63 5.93 13.55
CA ARG A 143 -2.62 6.66 14.39
C ARG A 143 -3.62 5.73 15.07
N ARG A 144 -3.93 4.57 14.47
CA ARG A 144 -4.85 3.59 15.05
C ARG A 144 -4.20 2.67 16.10
N LYS A 145 -2.88 2.46 16.04
CA LYS A 145 -2.12 1.61 16.99
C LYS A 145 -1.40 2.42 18.06
N GLY A 146 -1.42 3.76 17.96
CA GLY A 146 -0.86 4.70 18.91
C GLY A 146 0.66 4.89 18.79
N TYR A 147 1.41 3.83 18.48
CA TYR A 147 2.86 3.85 18.46
C TYR A 147 3.43 3.19 17.19
N ALA A 148 4.71 2.83 17.21
CA ALA A 148 5.40 2.23 16.08
C ALA A 148 4.63 1.01 15.56
N ASN A 149 4.19 1.08 14.30
CA ASN A 149 3.41 0.04 13.65
C ASN A 149 4.29 -0.76 12.66
N PRO A 150 4.93 -1.87 13.10
CA PRO A 150 5.69 -2.74 12.21
C PRO A 150 4.78 -3.44 11.21
N ILE A 151 5.39 -4.07 10.21
CA ILE A 151 4.63 -4.84 9.22
C ILE A 151 3.92 -6.00 9.92
N THR A 152 2.60 -6.03 9.73
CA THR A 152 1.74 -7.18 9.99
C THR A 152 1.34 -7.77 8.65
N LEU A 153 1.76 -9.00 8.34
CA LEU A 153 1.38 -9.71 7.13
C LEU A 153 0.22 -10.67 7.42
N PHE A 154 -0.79 -10.63 6.55
CA PHE A 154 -1.88 -11.60 6.60
C PHE A 154 -1.55 -12.80 5.72
N THR A 155 -1.53 -13.98 6.33
CA THR A 155 -1.03 -15.19 5.68
C THR A 155 -2.12 -16.01 4.97
N ASN A 156 -3.40 -15.64 5.14
CA ASN A 156 -4.54 -16.23 4.44
C ASN A 156 -4.81 -15.57 3.07
N ILE A 157 -3.75 -15.36 2.27
CA ILE A 157 -3.81 -14.65 0.98
C ILE A 157 -4.78 -15.28 -0.02
N GLY A 158 -4.90 -16.62 -0.05
CA GLY A 158 -5.87 -17.31 -0.89
C GLY A 158 -7.32 -16.89 -0.61
N ALA A 159 -7.68 -16.68 0.66
CA ALA A 159 -9.00 -16.21 1.05
C ALA A 159 -9.25 -14.76 0.62
N ILE A 160 -8.22 -13.90 0.73
CA ILE A 160 -8.26 -12.51 0.27
C ILE A 160 -8.47 -12.46 -1.26
N VAL A 161 -7.69 -13.22 -2.03
CA VAL A 161 -7.83 -13.30 -3.49
C VAL A 161 -9.21 -13.82 -3.89
N ALA A 162 -9.69 -14.89 -3.25
CA ALA A 162 -11.02 -15.44 -3.52
C ALA A 162 -12.14 -14.44 -3.24
N HIS A 163 -12.03 -13.64 -2.17
CA HIS A 163 -12.96 -12.55 -1.88
C HIS A 163 -12.94 -11.46 -2.95
N VAL A 164 -11.76 -11.00 -3.36
CA VAL A 164 -11.61 -9.98 -4.41
C VAL A 164 -12.21 -10.48 -5.73
N ARG A 165 -11.92 -11.72 -6.14
CA ARG A 165 -12.49 -12.31 -7.37
C ARG A 165 -14.02 -12.31 -7.35
N ARG A 166 -14.63 -12.79 -6.26
CA ARG A 166 -16.10 -12.78 -6.09
C ARG A 166 -16.67 -11.36 -6.14
N HIS A 167 -16.01 -10.40 -5.49
CA HIS A 167 -16.45 -9.02 -5.51
C HIS A 167 -16.38 -8.41 -6.93
N VAL A 168 -15.28 -8.63 -7.65
CA VAL A 168 -15.13 -8.16 -9.04
C VAL A 168 -16.19 -8.78 -9.96
N GLN A 169 -16.44 -10.08 -9.83
CA GLN A 169 -17.50 -10.76 -10.59
C GLN A 169 -18.88 -10.16 -10.32
N ALA A 170 -19.20 -9.87 -9.06
CA ALA A 170 -20.46 -9.24 -8.67
C ALA A 170 -20.63 -7.82 -9.23
N GLN A 171 -19.54 -7.06 -9.43
CA GLN A 171 -19.61 -5.73 -10.06
C GLN A 171 -19.88 -5.79 -11.57
N GLY A 172 -19.45 -6.87 -12.25
CA GLY A 172 -19.52 -6.98 -13.70
C GLY A 172 -18.66 -5.93 -14.45
N PRO A 173 -18.91 -5.71 -15.75
CA PRO A 173 -18.24 -4.66 -16.52
C PRO A 173 -18.57 -3.26 -15.99
N LYS A 174 -17.58 -2.38 -15.95
CA LYS A 174 -17.79 -0.97 -15.59
C LYS A 174 -18.49 -0.26 -16.76
N ARG A 175 -19.69 0.28 -16.49
CA ARG A 175 -20.56 0.90 -17.53
C ARG A 175 -20.32 2.39 -17.70
N GLU A 176 -19.95 3.06 -16.61
CA GLU A 176 -19.77 4.51 -16.60
C GLU A 176 -18.34 4.87 -16.18
N PRO A 177 -17.68 5.78 -16.92
CA PRO A 177 -16.37 6.27 -16.52
C PRO A 177 -16.50 7.12 -15.24
N ASN A 178 -15.47 7.08 -14.40
CA ASN A 178 -15.36 7.99 -13.27
C ASN A 178 -13.90 8.41 -13.05
N GLN A 179 -13.64 9.21 -12.02
CA GLN A 179 -12.31 9.73 -11.72
C GLN A 179 -11.25 8.66 -11.38
N CYS A 180 -11.69 7.46 -10.96
CA CYS A 180 -10.80 6.37 -10.62
C CYS A 180 -10.20 5.76 -11.89
N ASP A 181 -11.03 5.42 -12.87
CA ASP A 181 -10.64 4.85 -14.15
C ASP A 181 -11.83 4.85 -15.13
N PRO A 182 -11.62 5.12 -16.43
CA PRO A 182 -12.70 5.16 -17.40
C PRO A 182 -13.29 3.80 -17.77
N GLN A 183 -12.58 2.69 -17.57
CA GLN A 183 -12.92 1.38 -18.14
C GLN A 183 -12.94 0.23 -17.13
N SER A 184 -12.20 0.33 -16.03
CA SER A 184 -12.03 -0.77 -15.06
C SER A 184 -12.43 -0.36 -13.65
N TRP A 185 -12.92 -1.32 -12.87
CA TRP A 185 -13.06 -1.17 -11.43
C TRP A 185 -11.68 -1.19 -10.76
N VAL A 186 -11.29 -0.12 -10.08
CA VAL A 186 -9.98 -0.02 -9.43
C VAL A 186 -10.09 -0.41 -7.97
N TYR A 187 -9.17 -1.26 -7.50
CA TYR A 187 -9.10 -1.72 -6.12
C TYR A 187 -7.77 -1.29 -5.49
N ASP A 188 -7.84 -0.45 -4.45
CA ASP A 188 -6.67 -0.16 -3.63
C ASP A 188 -6.32 -1.38 -2.76
N ILE A 189 -5.14 -1.94 -2.98
CA ILE A 189 -4.61 -3.09 -2.23
C ILE A 189 -3.55 -2.69 -1.18
N GLY A 190 -3.17 -1.42 -1.13
CA GLY A 190 -2.08 -0.90 -0.31
C GLY A 190 -2.50 0.11 0.78
N GLU A 191 -3.79 0.25 1.09
CA GLU A 191 -4.28 1.30 2.01
C GLU A 191 -3.59 1.32 3.38
N ASN A 192 -3.26 0.16 3.96
CA ASN A 192 -2.67 0.09 5.31
C ASN A 192 -1.23 -0.42 5.33
N GLY A 193 -0.60 -0.60 4.17
CA GLY A 193 0.77 -1.10 4.04
C GLY A 193 1.48 -0.45 2.86
N ASP A 194 2.65 -0.96 2.50
CA ASP A 194 3.33 -0.56 1.27
C ASP A 194 3.71 -1.82 0.51
N CYS A 195 2.99 -2.11 -0.59
CA CYS A 195 3.14 -3.35 -1.32
C CYS A 195 4.58 -3.60 -1.81
N SER A 196 5.35 -2.54 -2.08
CA SER A 196 6.75 -2.66 -2.50
C SER A 196 7.65 -3.10 -1.35
N VAL A 197 7.39 -2.62 -0.13
CA VAL A 197 8.14 -3.04 1.06
C VAL A 197 7.69 -4.43 1.52
N ASP A 198 6.39 -4.70 1.48
CA ASP A 198 5.83 -6.01 1.86
C ASP A 198 6.38 -7.13 0.96
N ALA A 199 6.60 -6.83 -0.33
CA ALA A 199 7.20 -7.75 -1.30
C ALA A 199 8.65 -8.17 -0.97
N LEU A 200 9.34 -7.46 -0.07
CA LEU A 200 10.66 -7.87 0.41
C LEU A 200 10.61 -9.12 1.31
N VAL A 201 9.47 -9.38 1.95
CA VAL A 201 9.31 -10.44 2.96
C VAL A 201 8.20 -11.43 2.65
N SER A 202 7.29 -11.12 1.72
CA SER A 202 6.18 -12.00 1.36
C SER A 202 5.74 -11.81 -0.10
N ASP A 203 5.35 -12.89 -0.77
CA ASP A 203 4.87 -12.81 -2.16
C ASP A 203 3.37 -12.47 -2.26
N ASN A 204 2.73 -12.01 -1.17
CA ASN A 204 1.33 -11.58 -1.20
C ASN A 204 1.05 -10.52 -2.27
N THR A 205 1.99 -9.59 -2.50
CA THR A 205 1.87 -8.59 -3.58
C THR A 205 1.87 -9.25 -4.96
N ALA A 206 2.72 -10.26 -5.17
CA ALA A 206 2.77 -11.02 -6.41
C ALA A 206 1.46 -11.80 -6.65
N ASP A 207 0.93 -12.45 -5.61
CA ASP A 207 -0.36 -13.17 -5.68
C ASP A 207 -1.50 -12.23 -6.11
N LEU A 208 -1.55 -11.01 -5.56
CA LEU A 208 -2.58 -10.02 -5.91
C LEU A 208 -2.40 -9.53 -7.35
N ILE A 209 -1.18 -9.21 -7.78
CA ILE A 209 -0.91 -8.79 -9.16
C ILE A 209 -1.30 -9.89 -10.15
N ALA A 210 -0.90 -11.14 -9.87
CA ALA A 210 -1.27 -12.29 -10.68
C ALA A 210 -2.78 -12.51 -10.73
N ALA A 211 -3.49 -12.29 -9.61
CA ALA A 211 -4.94 -12.37 -9.58
C ALA A 211 -5.60 -11.28 -10.46
N PHE A 212 -5.18 -10.01 -10.33
CA PHE A 212 -5.76 -8.91 -11.11
C PHE A 212 -5.41 -8.98 -12.60
N ARG A 213 -4.25 -9.52 -12.96
CA ARG A 213 -3.89 -9.84 -14.36
C ARG A 213 -4.96 -10.66 -15.07
N GLY A 214 -5.62 -11.59 -14.35
CA GLY A 214 -6.70 -12.43 -14.86
C GLY A 214 -8.10 -11.83 -14.78
N LEU A 215 -8.27 -10.57 -14.32
CA LEU A 215 -9.58 -9.94 -14.11
C LEU A 215 -9.83 -8.83 -15.15
N PRO A 216 -10.55 -9.12 -16.26
CA PRO A 216 -10.64 -8.21 -17.40
C PRO A 216 -11.46 -6.92 -17.13
N THR A 217 -12.23 -6.88 -16.05
CA THR A 217 -13.07 -5.72 -15.68
C THR A 217 -12.48 -4.91 -14.51
N ALA A 218 -11.31 -5.30 -13.98
CA ALA A 218 -10.73 -4.68 -12.79
C ALA A 218 -9.23 -4.42 -12.92
N LYS A 219 -8.71 -3.58 -12.03
CA LYS A 219 -7.27 -3.33 -11.84
C LYS A 219 -6.94 -3.24 -10.36
N ALA A 220 -5.78 -3.75 -9.95
CA ALA A 220 -5.18 -3.40 -8.67
C ALA A 220 -4.64 -1.97 -8.72
N SER A 221 -4.55 -1.32 -7.57
CA SER A 221 -3.83 -0.07 -7.40
C SER A 221 -3.13 -0.06 -6.05
N PHE A 222 -1.89 0.42 -6.00
CA PHE A 222 -1.22 0.72 -4.72
C PHE A 222 -0.35 1.96 -4.86
N ALA A 223 -0.08 2.62 -3.74
CA ALA A 223 0.87 3.72 -3.69
C ALA A 223 2.13 3.24 -2.98
N THR A 224 3.29 3.72 -3.41
CA THR A 224 4.56 3.38 -2.76
C THR A 224 5.51 4.56 -2.66
N LYS A 225 6.41 4.49 -1.68
CA LYS A 225 7.58 5.37 -1.54
C LYS A 225 8.90 4.61 -1.63
N PHE A 226 8.83 3.33 -1.91
CA PHE A 226 9.97 2.45 -1.99
C PHE A 226 10.04 1.82 -3.38
N VAL A 227 11.12 2.12 -4.08
CA VAL A 227 11.39 1.52 -5.40
C VAL A 227 11.89 0.11 -5.16
N ASN A 228 11.12 -0.88 -5.62
CA ASN A 228 11.46 -2.29 -5.56
C ASN A 228 11.52 -2.87 -6.98
N PRO A 229 12.72 -3.02 -7.57
CA PRO A 229 12.92 -3.61 -8.89
C PRO A 229 12.38 -5.03 -9.06
N ASP A 230 12.24 -5.83 -7.99
CA ASP A 230 11.68 -7.19 -8.09
C ASP A 230 10.23 -7.16 -8.62
N LEU A 231 9.51 -6.06 -8.44
CA LEU A 231 8.16 -5.91 -8.96
C LEU A 231 8.11 -5.87 -10.51
N LEU A 232 9.19 -5.48 -11.18
CA LEU A 232 9.25 -5.41 -12.65
C LEU A 232 9.06 -6.79 -13.31
N ALA A 233 9.33 -7.88 -12.57
CA ALA A 233 9.20 -9.25 -13.08
C ALA A 233 7.77 -9.82 -12.98
N LEU A 234 6.78 -9.07 -12.46
CA LEU A 234 5.46 -9.62 -12.09
C LEU A 234 4.40 -9.61 -13.21
N ASP A 235 4.73 -9.09 -14.41
CA ASP A 235 3.85 -9.08 -15.60
C ASP A 235 2.38 -8.67 -15.31
N PRO A 236 2.11 -7.43 -14.85
CA PRO A 236 0.76 -6.96 -14.53
C PRO A 236 -0.19 -6.80 -15.74
N ARG A 237 0.30 -6.78 -16.99
CA ARG A 237 -0.50 -6.63 -18.23
C ARG A 237 -1.54 -5.49 -18.23
N GLY A 238 -1.17 -4.32 -17.72
CA GLY A 238 -2.05 -3.16 -17.61
C GLY A 238 -3.16 -3.31 -16.55
N ARG A 239 -3.12 -4.39 -15.74
CA ARG A 239 -4.11 -4.68 -14.69
C ARG A 239 -3.65 -4.31 -13.28
N THR A 240 -2.53 -3.60 -13.17
CA THR A 240 -2.07 -3.02 -11.92
C THR A 240 -1.58 -1.60 -12.14
N ARG A 241 -2.08 -0.67 -11.32
CA ARG A 241 -1.63 0.72 -11.25
C ARG A 241 -0.68 0.90 -10.06
N VAL A 242 0.55 1.35 -10.32
CA VAL A 242 1.48 1.80 -9.28
C VAL A 242 1.46 3.33 -9.21
N ARG A 243 1.36 3.87 -8.00
CA ARG A 243 1.39 5.32 -7.73
C ARG A 243 2.64 5.67 -6.93
N PHE A 244 3.61 6.32 -7.53
CA PHE A 244 4.78 6.79 -6.80
C PHE A 244 4.42 8.05 -6.03
N SER A 245 4.51 7.99 -4.70
CA SER A 245 4.30 9.19 -3.88
C SER A 245 5.52 10.09 -3.97
N VAL A 246 5.31 11.34 -4.32
CA VAL A 246 6.36 12.35 -4.45
C VAL A 246 5.98 13.61 -3.69
N MET A 247 7.00 14.34 -3.27
CA MET A 247 6.91 15.64 -2.63
C MET A 247 8.24 16.38 -2.88
N PRO A 248 8.33 17.69 -2.64
CA PRO A 248 9.59 18.40 -2.83
C PRO A 248 10.74 17.74 -2.06
N THR A 249 11.93 17.70 -2.67
CA THR A 249 13.09 16.95 -2.13
C THR A 249 13.47 17.40 -0.72
N SER A 250 13.37 18.71 -0.43
CA SER A 250 13.59 19.27 0.91
C SER A 250 12.58 18.74 1.94
N ASP A 251 11.31 18.63 1.57
CA ASP A 251 10.27 18.03 2.42
C ASP A 251 10.53 16.55 2.65
N SER A 252 10.85 15.82 1.58
CA SER A 252 11.10 14.38 1.64
C SER A 252 12.26 14.05 2.59
N ARG A 253 13.36 14.83 2.56
CA ARG A 253 14.48 14.65 3.50
C ARG A 253 14.08 14.77 4.97
N LEU A 254 13.11 15.62 5.29
CA LEU A 254 12.62 15.82 6.65
C LEU A 254 11.51 14.84 7.04
N LEU A 255 10.64 14.49 6.10
CA LEU A 255 9.36 13.86 6.39
C LEU A 255 9.25 12.41 5.91
N ASP A 256 9.96 12.01 4.86
CA ASP A 256 9.93 10.67 4.25
C ASP A 256 11.07 9.78 4.79
N ILE A 257 11.03 9.51 6.09
CA ILE A 257 12.09 8.73 6.76
C ILE A 257 12.11 7.28 6.28
N ARG A 258 13.30 6.82 5.88
CA ARG A 258 13.57 5.46 5.37
C ARG A 258 12.76 5.11 4.12
N THR A 259 12.72 6.01 3.16
CA THR A 259 12.08 5.79 1.86
C THR A 259 13.12 5.85 0.74
N SER A 260 12.75 5.48 -0.49
CA SER A 260 13.60 5.81 -1.64
C SER A 260 13.62 7.33 -1.86
N PRO A 261 14.75 7.94 -2.26
CA PRO A 261 14.79 9.33 -2.71
C PRO A 261 13.71 9.63 -3.76
N VAL A 262 13.14 10.84 -3.75
CA VAL A 262 12.09 11.24 -4.70
C VAL A 262 12.57 11.12 -6.15
N THR A 263 13.82 11.47 -6.43
CA THR A 263 14.46 11.30 -7.75
C THR A 263 14.40 9.86 -8.24
N ASP A 264 14.67 8.89 -7.35
CA ASP A 264 14.67 7.47 -7.70
C ASP A 264 13.25 6.97 -7.97
N ARG A 265 12.26 7.48 -7.22
CA ARG A 265 10.84 7.17 -7.45
C ARG A 265 10.37 7.67 -8.82
N ILE A 266 10.85 8.85 -9.25
CA ILE A 266 10.54 9.42 -10.56
C ILE A 266 11.25 8.61 -11.66
N ALA A 267 12.54 8.32 -11.48
CA ALA A 267 13.32 7.55 -12.45
C ALA A 267 12.74 6.15 -12.70
N ALA A 268 12.20 5.50 -11.68
CA ALA A 268 11.59 4.17 -11.79
C ALA A 268 10.29 4.16 -12.62
N ALA A 269 9.65 5.31 -12.87
CA ALA A 269 8.34 5.35 -13.53
C ALA A 269 8.35 4.72 -14.92
N ALA A 270 9.43 4.93 -15.68
CA ALA A 270 9.56 4.41 -17.03
C ALA A 270 9.69 2.87 -17.05
N ASP A 271 10.51 2.32 -16.16
CA ASP A 271 10.71 0.88 -16.05
C ASP A 271 9.43 0.14 -15.65
N PHE A 272 8.67 0.72 -14.70
CA PHE A 272 7.38 0.14 -14.30
C PHE A 272 6.35 0.20 -15.43
N LEU A 273 6.31 1.30 -16.19
CA LEU A 273 5.43 1.38 -17.36
C LEU A 273 5.80 0.31 -18.39
N ASP A 274 7.10 0.13 -18.68
CA ASP A 274 7.59 -0.83 -19.66
C ASP A 274 7.38 -2.28 -19.21
N ALA A 275 7.39 -2.54 -17.89
CA ALA A 275 7.00 -3.81 -17.29
C ALA A 275 5.47 -4.09 -17.36
N GLY A 276 4.68 -3.15 -17.88
CA GLY A 276 3.25 -3.29 -18.10
C GLY A 276 2.37 -2.76 -16.96
N TYR A 277 2.93 -2.02 -16.00
CA TYR A 277 2.12 -1.29 -15.02
C TYR A 277 1.47 -0.06 -15.66
N GLU A 278 0.35 0.36 -15.08
CA GLU A 278 -0.11 1.74 -15.23
C GLU A 278 0.59 2.60 -14.16
N VAL A 279 1.25 3.69 -14.54
CA VAL A 279 2.08 4.49 -13.63
C VAL A 279 1.48 5.86 -13.40
N HIS A 280 1.36 6.24 -12.13
CA HIS A 280 0.77 7.50 -11.67
C HIS A 280 1.64 8.13 -10.58
N PHE A 281 1.40 9.41 -10.30
CA PHE A 281 2.07 10.13 -9.22
C PHE A 281 1.08 10.54 -8.13
N ASN A 282 1.47 10.37 -6.88
CA ASN A 282 0.71 10.84 -5.73
C ASN A 282 1.45 12.02 -5.11
N LEU A 283 1.00 13.25 -5.39
CA LEU A 283 1.54 14.49 -4.85
C LEU A 283 1.07 14.64 -3.40
N SER A 284 1.75 13.96 -2.48
CA SER A 284 1.20 13.69 -1.14
C SER A 284 2.24 13.40 -0.07
N PRO A 285 2.09 14.00 1.13
CA PRO A 285 1.17 15.10 1.43
C PRO A 285 1.71 16.41 0.86
N VAL A 286 0.81 17.30 0.44
CA VAL A 286 1.17 18.70 0.23
C VAL A 286 1.28 19.39 1.60
N VAL A 287 2.47 19.92 1.90
CA VAL A 287 2.79 20.64 3.13
C VAL A 287 3.00 22.12 2.82
N LEU A 288 2.21 22.98 3.46
CA LEU A 288 2.19 24.43 3.26
C LEU A 288 3.12 25.13 4.25
N ARG A 289 4.43 25.07 4.00
CA ARG A 289 5.47 25.81 4.74
C ARG A 289 6.02 26.97 3.91
N PRO A 290 6.77 27.93 4.49
CA PRO A 290 7.43 28.96 3.71
C PRO A 290 8.24 28.36 2.53
N GLY A 291 8.07 28.95 1.35
CA GLY A 291 8.73 28.51 0.11
C GLY A 291 8.10 27.30 -0.58
N TRP A 292 6.96 26.75 -0.09
CA TRP A 292 6.36 25.54 -0.68
C TRP A 292 6.09 25.67 -2.19
N GLN A 293 5.61 26.82 -2.66
CA GLN A 293 5.26 27.01 -4.08
C GLN A 293 6.47 26.84 -5.01
N ARG A 294 7.61 27.46 -4.65
CA ARG A 294 8.88 27.32 -5.39
C ARG A 294 9.31 25.86 -5.40
N ASP A 295 9.34 25.23 -4.23
CA ASP A 295 9.85 23.86 -4.11
C ASP A 295 8.94 22.83 -4.83
N TRP A 296 7.63 23.10 -4.93
CA TRP A 296 6.70 22.33 -5.76
C TRP A 296 6.89 22.62 -7.25
N ALA A 297 7.12 23.87 -7.64
CA ALA A 297 7.46 24.24 -9.03
C ALA A 297 8.73 23.50 -9.49
N ASP A 298 9.77 23.48 -8.66
CA ASP A 298 11.04 22.77 -8.94
C ASP A 298 10.81 21.26 -9.15
N LEU A 299 9.95 20.64 -8.32
CA LEU A 299 9.58 19.23 -8.50
C LEU A 299 8.83 18.99 -9.82
N LEU A 300 7.91 19.89 -10.19
CA LEU A 300 7.11 19.76 -11.41
C LEU A 300 7.97 19.95 -12.66
N VAL A 301 8.88 20.93 -12.66
CA VAL A 301 9.89 21.10 -13.71
C VAL A 301 10.75 19.84 -13.81
N HIS A 302 11.22 19.31 -12.68
CA HIS A 302 12.01 18.08 -12.71
C HIS A 302 11.25 16.89 -13.30
N LEU A 303 9.96 16.71 -12.94
CA LEU A 303 9.10 15.69 -13.54
C LEU A 303 8.99 15.87 -15.06
N ASP A 304 8.84 17.10 -15.54
CA ASP A 304 8.80 17.39 -16.97
C ASP A 304 10.16 17.11 -17.64
N ASP A 305 11.27 17.51 -17.06
CA ASP A 305 12.58 17.37 -17.67
C ASP A 305 13.01 15.91 -17.85
N VAL A 306 12.71 15.04 -16.87
CA VAL A 306 13.32 13.69 -16.82
C VAL A 306 12.39 12.57 -17.28
N LEU A 307 11.08 12.75 -17.24
CA LEU A 307 10.16 11.68 -17.64
C LEU A 307 10.08 11.57 -19.17
N PRO A 308 10.18 10.36 -19.72
CA PRO A 308 10.03 10.18 -21.16
C PRO A 308 8.57 10.39 -21.59
N ASP A 309 8.36 10.81 -22.84
CA ASP A 309 7.02 11.13 -23.37
C ASP A 309 5.99 10.01 -23.21
N ARG A 310 6.43 8.74 -23.26
CA ARG A 310 5.53 7.59 -23.05
C ARG A 310 4.91 7.57 -21.65
N VAL A 311 5.67 7.97 -20.62
CA VAL A 311 5.15 8.13 -19.26
C VAL A 311 4.25 9.36 -19.21
N LYS A 312 4.68 10.50 -19.77
CA LYS A 312 3.89 11.74 -19.78
C LYS A 312 2.51 11.57 -20.42
N ARG A 313 2.40 10.77 -21.49
CA ARG A 313 1.12 10.49 -22.17
C ARG A 313 0.13 9.67 -21.35
N GLN A 314 0.61 8.78 -20.48
CA GLN A 314 -0.24 7.87 -19.71
C GLN A 314 -0.52 8.38 -18.30
N ALA A 315 0.51 8.93 -17.65
CA ALA A 315 0.49 9.22 -16.22
C ALA A 315 -0.57 10.26 -15.85
N ALA A 316 -1.05 10.14 -14.62
CA ALA A 316 -1.89 11.16 -14.00
C ALA A 316 -1.49 11.33 -12.54
N ALA A 317 -1.86 12.48 -11.97
CA ALA A 317 -1.59 12.84 -10.59
C ALA A 317 -2.84 12.76 -9.71
N GLU A 318 -2.59 12.47 -8.45
CA GLU A 318 -3.50 12.69 -7.33
C GLU A 318 -2.85 13.73 -6.41
N ILE A 319 -3.64 14.69 -5.90
CA ILE A 319 -3.15 15.69 -4.93
C ILE A 319 -3.82 15.43 -3.59
N ILE A 320 -3.02 15.25 -2.54
CA ILE A 320 -3.52 15.02 -1.19
C ILE A 320 -2.87 16.01 -0.23
N MET A 321 -3.69 16.89 0.33
CA MET A 321 -3.28 17.86 1.34
C MET A 321 -2.99 17.18 2.68
N LEU A 322 -2.02 17.70 3.44
CA LEU A 322 -1.72 17.19 4.76
C LEU A 322 -2.98 17.14 5.65
N THR A 323 -3.24 15.95 6.20
CA THR A 323 -4.14 15.75 7.33
C THR A 323 -3.31 15.14 8.44
N HIS A 324 -3.26 15.78 9.60
CA HIS A 324 -2.49 15.34 10.77
C HIS A 324 -3.43 15.00 11.93
N ASN A 325 -2.89 14.63 13.10
CA ASN A 325 -3.67 14.27 14.27
C ASN A 325 -2.89 14.60 15.56
N GLN A 326 -3.61 15.03 16.60
CA GLN A 326 -3.01 15.48 17.86
C GLN A 326 -2.19 14.38 18.57
N GLN A 327 -2.72 13.15 18.65
CA GLN A 327 -2.00 12.05 19.30
C GLN A 327 -0.71 11.71 18.54
N LEU A 328 -0.74 11.76 17.21
CA LEU A 328 0.47 11.57 16.41
C LEU A 328 1.47 12.72 16.61
N HIS A 329 1.00 13.97 16.72
CA HIS A 329 1.85 15.11 17.06
C HIS A 329 2.58 14.88 18.40
N GLU A 330 1.85 14.51 19.45
CA GLU A 330 2.41 14.21 20.78
C GLU A 330 3.47 13.11 20.72
N VAL A 331 3.20 12.03 19.96
CA VAL A 331 4.16 10.96 19.72
C VAL A 331 5.39 11.45 18.96
N ASN A 332 5.19 12.23 17.91
CA ASN A 332 6.27 12.76 17.06
C ASN A 332 7.19 13.72 17.82
N LEU A 333 6.71 14.46 18.81
CA LEU A 333 7.56 15.26 19.68
C LEU A 333 8.63 14.42 20.41
N GLY A 334 8.35 13.13 20.67
CA GLY A 334 9.27 12.23 21.35
C GLY A 334 10.31 11.54 20.46
N TRP A 335 10.11 11.44 19.13
CA TRP A 335 11.05 10.74 18.24
C TRP A 335 11.50 11.54 17.00
N HIS A 336 10.70 12.51 16.54
CA HIS A 336 11.02 13.36 15.38
C HIS A 336 10.45 14.79 15.50
N PRO A 337 10.78 15.54 16.57
CA PRO A 337 10.16 16.84 16.86
C PRO A 337 10.31 17.87 15.74
N ARG A 338 11.43 17.85 15.00
CA ARG A 338 11.67 18.75 13.86
C ARG A 338 10.64 18.62 12.74
N ALA A 339 10.00 17.46 12.58
CA ALA A 339 8.93 17.32 11.58
C ALA A 339 7.67 18.09 12.00
N GLU A 340 7.41 18.21 13.31
CA GLU A 340 6.22 18.90 13.81
C GLU A 340 6.26 20.40 13.55
N GLU A 341 7.45 20.99 13.34
CA GLU A 341 7.61 22.39 12.90
C GLU A 341 6.88 22.68 11.57
N VAL A 342 6.63 21.67 10.73
CA VAL A 342 5.90 21.85 9.45
C VAL A 342 4.59 21.09 9.39
N LEU A 343 4.41 20.04 10.21
CA LEU A 343 3.20 19.22 10.23
C LEU A 343 2.11 19.78 11.16
N TRP A 344 2.51 20.35 12.30
CA TRP A 344 1.59 20.90 13.30
C TRP A 344 1.55 22.41 13.21
N GLN A 345 0.53 22.93 12.54
CA GLN A 345 0.39 24.35 12.21
C GLN A 345 -1.00 24.85 12.62
N PRO A 346 -1.29 24.98 13.94
CA PRO A 346 -2.63 25.30 14.43
C PRO A 346 -3.23 26.58 13.86
N ALA A 347 -2.40 27.58 13.54
CA ALA A 347 -2.85 28.84 12.94
C ALA A 347 -3.42 28.69 11.51
N ALA A 348 -3.01 27.63 10.79
CA ALA A 348 -3.46 27.35 9.43
C ALA A 348 -4.34 26.10 9.34
N GLN A 349 -4.62 25.45 10.47
CA GLN A 349 -5.31 24.16 10.54
C GLN A 349 -6.62 24.26 11.34
N GLU A 350 -7.58 23.43 10.97
CA GLU A 350 -8.85 23.27 11.65
C GLU A 350 -9.11 21.79 11.98
N THR A 351 -9.95 21.58 12.99
CA THR A 351 -10.40 20.25 13.38
C THR A 351 -11.32 19.64 12.32
N LYS A 352 -11.07 18.38 11.96
CA LYS A 352 -11.87 17.56 11.06
C LYS A 352 -12.23 16.25 11.74
N ARG A 353 -13.53 15.95 11.82
CA ARG A 353 -14.00 14.60 12.13
C ARG A 353 -14.03 13.76 10.85
N SER A 354 -13.29 12.66 10.85
CA SER A 354 -13.27 11.70 9.74
C SER A 354 -14.51 10.79 9.78
N GLU A 355 -14.82 10.13 8.66
CA GLU A 355 -15.99 9.22 8.53
C GLU A 355 -15.98 8.08 9.55
N ASN A 356 -14.79 7.63 9.95
CA ASN A 356 -14.60 6.63 11.01
C ASN A 356 -14.71 7.21 12.44
N GLY A 357 -15.15 8.47 12.60
CA GLY A 357 -15.29 9.17 13.87
C GLY A 357 -14.01 9.81 14.42
N ALA A 358 -12.84 9.49 13.85
CA ALA A 358 -11.55 9.96 14.36
C ALA A 358 -11.38 11.48 14.21
N LEU A 359 -10.91 12.13 15.27
CA LEU A 359 -10.57 13.55 15.26
C LEU A 359 -9.20 13.75 14.62
N ASN A 360 -9.13 14.58 13.58
CA ASN A 360 -7.91 14.92 12.87
C ASN A 360 -7.81 16.45 12.74
N VAL A 361 -6.67 16.94 12.32
CA VAL A 361 -6.50 18.32 11.86
C VAL A 361 -6.20 18.32 10.37
N ARG A 362 -6.72 19.31 9.65
CA ARG A 362 -6.43 19.57 8.23
C ARG A 362 -6.18 21.06 8.05
N TYR A 363 -5.64 21.49 6.92
CA TYR A 363 -5.66 22.92 6.60
C TYR A 363 -7.10 23.47 6.60
N ALA A 364 -7.25 24.68 7.13
CA ALA A 364 -8.52 25.42 7.12
C ALA A 364 -9.08 25.50 5.69
N ARG A 365 -10.41 25.51 5.55
CA ARG A 365 -11.06 25.33 4.24
C ARG A 365 -10.60 26.34 3.18
N ASP A 366 -10.45 27.60 3.56
CA ASP A 366 -9.98 28.70 2.72
C ASP A 366 -8.50 28.56 2.37
N VAL A 367 -7.63 28.29 3.36
CA VAL A 367 -6.20 28.03 3.17
C VAL A 367 -5.99 26.89 2.18
N LYS A 368 -6.71 25.79 2.40
CA LYS A 368 -6.70 24.61 1.53
C LYS A 368 -7.17 24.96 0.12
N HIS A 369 -8.27 25.69 -0.03
CA HIS A 369 -8.81 26.07 -1.32
C HIS A 369 -7.80 26.89 -2.12
N THR A 370 -7.23 27.94 -1.51
CA THR A 370 -6.21 28.79 -2.12
C THR A 370 -4.98 27.98 -2.53
N ALA A 371 -4.48 27.11 -1.66
CA ALA A 371 -3.33 26.26 -1.98
C ALA A 371 -3.61 25.29 -3.14
N LEU A 372 -4.82 24.72 -3.23
CA LEU A 372 -5.20 23.84 -4.34
C LEU A 372 -5.32 24.60 -5.66
N VAL A 373 -5.82 25.83 -5.66
CA VAL A 373 -5.82 26.70 -6.85
C VAL A 373 -4.38 26.95 -7.30
N GLN A 374 -3.52 27.40 -6.38
CA GLN A 374 -2.13 27.71 -6.69
C GLN A 374 -1.36 26.49 -7.20
N LEU A 375 -1.54 25.32 -6.60
CA LEU A 375 -0.85 24.10 -7.04
C LEU A 375 -1.31 23.66 -8.43
N ARG A 376 -2.60 23.87 -8.77
CA ARG A 376 -3.10 23.60 -10.13
C ARG A 376 -2.50 24.57 -11.16
N GLU A 377 -2.35 25.83 -10.80
CA GLU A 377 -1.66 26.82 -11.66
C GLU A 377 -0.20 26.41 -11.89
N LEU A 378 0.52 26.01 -10.84
CA LEU A 378 1.90 25.50 -10.97
C LEU A 378 1.98 24.28 -11.88
N ILE A 379 1.05 23.32 -11.75
CA ILE A 379 0.99 22.16 -12.64
C ILE A 379 0.71 22.59 -14.09
N ALA A 380 -0.24 23.52 -14.31
CA ALA A 380 -0.56 24.01 -15.65
C ALA A 380 0.63 24.72 -16.32
N VAL A 381 1.48 25.39 -15.54
CA VAL A 381 2.67 26.09 -16.05
C VAL A 381 3.85 25.14 -16.28
N HIS A 382 4.15 24.28 -15.30
CA HIS A 382 5.42 23.52 -15.26
C HIS A 382 5.29 22.06 -15.71
N ALA A 383 4.09 21.48 -15.67
CA ALA A 383 3.84 20.10 -16.09
C ALA A 383 2.43 19.96 -16.71
N PRO A 384 2.10 20.70 -17.79
CA PRO A 384 0.74 20.72 -18.36
C PRO A 384 0.26 19.35 -18.86
N TRP A 385 1.18 18.42 -19.12
CA TRP A 385 0.87 17.03 -19.47
C TRP A 385 0.30 16.23 -18.28
N LEU A 386 0.56 16.64 -17.04
CA LEU A 386 0.21 15.89 -15.84
C LEU A 386 -1.25 16.11 -15.46
N ARG A 387 -2.14 15.29 -16.05
CA ARG A 387 -3.57 15.30 -15.74
C ARG A 387 -3.83 15.03 -14.26
N ILE A 388 -4.65 15.86 -13.62
CA ILE A 388 -5.08 15.65 -12.23
C ILE A 388 -6.36 14.81 -12.21
N ARG A 389 -6.32 13.62 -11.59
CA ARG A 389 -7.49 12.75 -11.41
C ARG A 389 -8.41 13.23 -10.30
N TYR A 390 -7.82 13.60 -9.16
CA TYR A 390 -8.54 14.28 -8.09
C TYR A 390 -7.55 15.09 -7.23
N ALA A 391 -8.10 16.06 -6.51
CA ALA A 391 -7.37 16.82 -5.50
C ALA A 391 -8.23 16.92 -4.23
N PHE A 392 -7.65 16.58 -3.08
CA PHE A 392 -8.37 16.56 -1.81
C PHE A 392 -7.52 17.01 -0.63
#